data_AF-F7JKG3-F1
#
_entry.id   AF-F7JKG3-F1
#
_cell.length_a   1.000
_cell.length_b   1.000
_cell.length_c   1.000
_cell.angle_alpha   90.00
_cell.angle_beta   90.00
_cell.angle_gamma   90.00
#
_symmetry.space_group_name_H-M   'P 1'
#
loop_
_entity.id
_entity.type
_entity.pdbx_description
1 polymer ?
#
loop_
_entity_poly.entity_id
_entity_poly.type
_entity_poly.pdbx_seq_one_letter_code
_entity_poly.pdbx_strand_id
1 'polypeptide(L)'
;MACKNTCRLCDRLVISEAVTYTAGTGLVIRIPAGSYNDNEKYCIVVGQAIPDTTVINAPVFIQIGEGSVLYPLTQPGCDQVTACGIKTRTRYATVVHTSADSGTFRLCKRVCCTTNNLRAINGDGTAVAPGPVGGDA
;
A
#
# COMPACT_ATOMS: atom_id res chain seq x y z
N MET A 1 -8.45 -3.70 -26.71
CA MET A 1 -8.19 -5.11 -27.06
C MET A 1 -8.96 -5.98 -26.08
N ALA A 2 -10.02 -6.64 -26.54
CA ALA A 2 -10.85 -7.50 -25.70
C ALA A 2 -10.00 -8.70 -25.22
N CYS A 3 -9.83 -8.83 -23.91
CA CYS A 3 -9.09 -9.94 -23.33
C CYS A 3 -9.93 -11.21 -23.53
N LYS A 4 -9.38 -12.25 -24.17
CA LYS A 4 -10.03 -13.56 -24.24
C LYS A 4 -10.05 -14.17 -22.83
N ASN A 5 -11.14 -14.84 -22.45
CA ASN A 5 -11.30 -15.43 -21.10
C ASN A 5 -10.28 -16.53 -20.77
N THR A 6 -9.44 -16.93 -21.72
CA THR A 6 -8.39 -17.94 -21.60
C THR A 6 -6.97 -17.38 -21.75
N CYS A 7 -6.79 -16.05 -21.66
CA CYS A 7 -5.46 -15.46 -21.66
C CYS A 7 -4.65 -15.93 -20.43
N ARG A 8 -3.38 -16.27 -20.64
CA ARG A 8 -2.44 -16.47 -19.53
C ARG A 8 -2.32 -15.18 -18.73
N LEU A 9 -2.35 -15.31 -17.41
CA LEU A 9 -2.00 -14.22 -16.51
C LEU A 9 -0.50 -13.95 -16.64
N CYS A 10 -0.09 -12.72 -16.36
CA CYS A 10 1.33 -12.35 -16.37
C CYS A 10 2.07 -13.17 -15.31
N ASP A 11 3.26 -13.69 -15.63
CA ASP A 11 4.08 -14.47 -14.69
C ASP A 11 4.52 -13.65 -13.46
N ARG A 12 4.47 -12.32 -13.55
CA ARG A 12 4.72 -11.38 -12.44
C ARG A 12 3.44 -10.87 -11.77
N LEU A 13 2.29 -11.48 -12.06
CA LEU A 13 1.05 -11.26 -11.32
C LEU A 13 1.07 -12.13 -10.06
N VAL A 14 0.96 -11.47 -8.91
CA VAL A 14 1.06 -12.09 -7.59
C VAL A 14 -0.27 -11.88 -6.90
N ILE A 15 -0.96 -12.95 -6.52
CA ILE A 15 -2.23 -12.87 -5.79
C ILE A 15 -1.90 -13.10 -4.32
N SER A 16 -2.35 -12.20 -3.44
CA SER A 16 -2.15 -12.39 -2.01
C SER A 16 -2.82 -13.67 -1.51
N GLU A 17 -2.22 -14.31 -0.53
CA GLU A 17 -2.74 -15.53 0.12
C GLU A 17 -3.60 -15.17 1.34
N ALA A 18 -3.20 -14.13 2.09
CA ALA A 18 -3.92 -13.64 3.25
C ALA A 18 -3.76 -12.12 3.40
N VAL A 19 -4.75 -11.50 4.05
CA VAL A 19 -4.70 -10.12 4.50
C VAL A 19 -5.07 -10.12 5.97
N THR A 20 -4.16 -9.66 6.82
CA THR A 20 -4.33 -9.70 8.28
C THR A 20 -4.03 -8.34 8.87
N TYR A 21 -4.72 -7.98 9.95
CA TYR A 21 -4.47 -6.75 10.67
C TYR A 21 -4.08 -7.08 12.10
N THR A 22 -2.97 -6.51 12.56
CA THR A 22 -2.53 -6.60 13.95
C THR A 22 -2.37 -5.19 14.51
N ALA A 23 -3.09 -4.90 15.60
CA ALA A 23 -2.97 -3.61 16.27
C ALA A 23 -1.52 -3.37 16.74
N GLY A 24 -1.01 -2.15 16.55
CA GLY A 24 0.38 -1.80 16.84
C GLY A 24 1.40 -2.19 15.76
N THR A 25 1.10 -3.18 14.91
CA THR A 25 1.96 -3.55 13.77
C THR A 25 1.48 -2.89 12.48
N GLY A 26 0.25 -3.16 12.05
CA GLY A 26 -0.27 -2.66 10.78
C GLY A 26 -1.10 -3.68 10.01
N LEU A 27 -1.41 -3.35 8.75
CA LEU A 27 -2.04 -4.26 7.79
C LEU A 27 -0.96 -5.05 7.06
N VAL A 28 -1.02 -6.38 7.15
CA VAL A 28 -0.06 -7.29 6.52
C VAL A 28 -0.75 -8.02 5.38
N ILE A 29 -0.20 -7.86 4.17
CA ILE A 29 -0.60 -8.56 2.96
C ILE A 29 0.42 -9.68 2.72
N ARG A 30 -0.02 -10.92 2.88
CA ARG A 30 0.81 -12.09 2.61
C ARG A 30 0.75 -12.45 1.15
N ILE A 31 1.91 -12.59 0.52
CA ILE A 31 2.06 -13.03 -0.86
C ILE A 31 2.77 -14.39 -0.90
N PRO A 32 2.61 -15.19 -1.96
CA PRO A 32 3.22 -16.50 -2.07
C PRO A 32 4.72 -16.49 -1.82
N ALA A 33 5.20 -17.56 -1.20
CA ALA A 33 6.62 -17.81 -1.02
C ALA A 33 7.33 -17.80 -2.38
N GLY A 34 8.47 -17.13 -2.45
CA GLY A 34 9.25 -17.01 -3.68
C GLY A 34 10.31 -15.93 -3.57
N SER A 35 11.10 -15.82 -4.63
CA SER A 35 12.11 -14.77 -4.76
C SER A 35 11.54 -13.60 -5.56
N TYR A 36 11.72 -12.41 -5.01
CA TYR A 36 11.29 -11.15 -5.61
C TYR A 36 12.53 -10.31 -5.87
N ASN A 37 12.91 -10.20 -7.15
CA ASN A 37 14.19 -9.61 -7.53
C ASN A 37 14.16 -8.07 -7.45
N ASP A 38 15.31 -7.50 -7.15
CA ASP A 38 15.52 -6.05 -7.19
C ASP A 38 15.24 -5.46 -8.58
N ASN A 39 14.65 -4.26 -8.62
CA ASN A 39 14.27 -3.52 -9.83
C ASN A 39 13.27 -4.22 -10.76
N GLU A 40 12.66 -5.33 -10.32
CA GLU A 40 11.60 -5.98 -11.08
C GLU A 40 10.20 -5.50 -10.67
N LYS A 41 9.32 -5.44 -11.67
CA LYS A 41 7.92 -5.07 -11.49
C LYS A 41 7.06 -6.28 -11.18
N TYR A 42 6.31 -6.20 -10.09
CA TYR A 42 5.32 -7.19 -9.68
C TYR A 42 3.94 -6.53 -9.60
N CYS A 43 2.92 -7.22 -10.11
CA CYS A 43 1.52 -6.79 -9.98
C CYS A 43 0.87 -7.56 -8.83
N ILE A 44 0.79 -6.95 -7.65
CA ILE A 44 0.19 -7.57 -6.48
C ILE A 44 -1.32 -7.32 -6.50
N VAL A 45 -2.11 -8.39 -6.46
CA VAL A 45 -3.56 -8.35 -6.34
C VAL A 45 -3.91 -8.68 -4.90
N VAL A 46 -4.58 -7.75 -4.22
CA VAL A 46 -5.13 -7.99 -2.88
C VAL A 46 -6.41 -8.81 -3.03
N GLY A 47 -6.32 -10.13 -2.91
CA GLY A 47 -7.43 -11.05 -3.19
C GLY A 47 -8.48 -11.12 -2.08
N GLN A 48 -8.02 -11.10 -0.82
CA GLN A 48 -8.85 -11.29 0.37
C GLN A 48 -9.52 -9.98 0.81
N ALA A 49 -10.54 -10.12 1.65
CA ALA A 49 -11.16 -8.98 2.32
C ALA A 49 -10.19 -8.35 3.32
N ILE A 50 -10.23 -7.02 3.43
CA ILE A 50 -9.51 -6.29 4.49
C ILE A 50 -10.37 -6.41 5.76
N PRO A 51 -9.81 -6.82 6.91
CA PRO A 51 -10.58 -6.93 8.16
C PRO A 51 -11.21 -5.58 8.56
N ASP A 52 -12.47 -5.60 9.01
CA ASP A 52 -13.21 -4.39 9.40
C ASP A 52 -12.58 -3.63 10.57
N THR A 53 -11.78 -4.32 11.38
CA THR A 53 -11.03 -3.75 12.50
C THR A 53 -9.80 -2.95 12.06
N THR A 54 -9.48 -2.93 10.77
CA THR A 54 -8.29 -2.25 10.25
C THR A 54 -8.42 -0.75 10.42
N VAL A 55 -7.48 -0.17 11.17
CA VAL A 55 -7.42 1.29 11.36
C VAL A 55 -6.94 1.96 10.06
N ILE A 56 -7.61 3.04 9.68
CA ILE A 56 -7.38 3.75 8.41
C ILE A 56 -5.93 4.22 8.19
N ASN A 57 -5.24 4.61 9.27
CA ASN A 57 -3.86 5.10 9.25
C ASN A 57 -2.83 4.00 9.53
N ALA A 58 -3.25 2.74 9.64
CA ALA A 58 -2.33 1.63 9.88
C ALA A 58 -1.33 1.50 8.71
N PRO A 59 -0.02 1.39 8.96
CA PRO A 59 0.97 1.15 7.92
C PRO A 59 0.74 -0.22 7.26
N VAL A 60 1.07 -0.32 5.98
CA VAL A 60 0.88 -1.54 5.18
C VAL A 60 2.22 -2.22 4.94
N PHE A 61 2.25 -3.52 5.17
CA PHE A 61 3.41 -4.37 4.98
C PHE A 61 3.09 -5.55 4.05
N ILE A 62 4.12 -6.01 3.35
CA ILE A 62 4.13 -7.23 2.57
C ILE A 62 4.90 -8.29 3.34
N GLN A 63 4.30 -9.47 3.48
CA GLN A 63 4.93 -10.66 4.03
C GLN A 63 5.07 -11.70 2.92
N ILE A 64 6.25 -12.32 2.79
CA ILE A 64 6.50 -13.35 1.77
C ILE A 64 6.35 -14.74 2.41
N GLY A 65 5.39 -15.52 1.93
CA GLY A 65 5.07 -16.86 2.45
C GLY A 65 4.84 -16.82 3.97
N GLU A 66 5.50 -17.72 4.70
CA GLU A 66 5.52 -17.80 6.16
C GLU A 66 6.71 -17.06 6.81
N GLY A 67 7.46 -16.25 6.04
CA GLY A 67 8.60 -15.50 6.56
C GLY A 67 8.18 -14.47 7.61
N SER A 68 9.00 -14.27 8.65
CA SER A 68 8.71 -13.31 9.74
C SER A 68 9.00 -11.85 9.37
N VAL A 69 9.69 -11.61 8.25
CA VAL A 69 10.09 -10.26 7.82
C VAL A 69 8.91 -9.54 7.19
N LEU A 70 8.67 -8.31 7.64
CA LEU A 70 7.66 -7.42 7.09
C LEU A 70 8.32 -6.36 6.22
N TYR A 71 8.08 -6.44 4.91
CA TYR A 71 8.61 -5.48 3.95
C TYR A 71 7.63 -4.31 3.80
N PRO A 72 8.05 -3.06 4.00
CA PRO A 72 7.18 -1.91 3.83
C PRO A 72 6.65 -1.79 2.40
N LEU A 73 5.37 -1.46 2.26
CA LEU A 73 4.78 -1.04 1.00
C LEU A 73 4.84 0.48 0.93
N THR A 74 5.59 1.03 -0.01
CA THR A 74 5.84 2.46 -0.11
C THR A 74 5.20 3.09 -1.35
N GLN A 75 4.90 4.38 -1.24
CA GLN A 75 4.47 5.22 -2.35
C GLN A 75 5.66 5.49 -3.29
N PRO A 76 5.41 5.99 -4.52
CA PRO A 76 6.48 6.51 -5.36
C PRO A 76 7.32 7.60 -4.66
N GLY A 77 6.78 8.32 -3.67
CA GLY A 77 7.53 9.31 -2.87
C GLY A 77 8.34 8.74 -1.70
N CYS A 78 8.45 7.42 -1.57
CA CYS A 78 9.06 6.71 -0.45
C CYS A 78 8.28 6.78 0.88
N ASP A 79 7.13 7.46 0.92
CA ASP A 79 6.23 7.43 2.08
C ASP A 79 5.63 6.04 2.27
N GLN A 80 5.43 5.64 3.53
CA GLN A 80 4.73 4.40 3.85
C GLN A 80 3.27 4.48 3.37
N VAL A 81 2.79 3.44 2.71
CA VAL A 81 1.36 3.30 2.37
C VAL A 81 0.60 2.94 3.64
N THR A 82 -0.56 3.58 3.82
CA THR A 82 -1.50 3.24 4.89
C THR A 82 -2.70 2.47 4.35
N ALA A 83 -3.41 1.78 5.25
CA ALA A 83 -4.55 0.94 4.90
C ALA A 83 -5.62 1.67 4.08
N CYS A 84 -5.78 2.98 4.25
CA CYS A 84 -6.72 3.80 3.48
C CYS A 84 -6.46 3.83 1.97
N GLY A 85 -5.22 3.57 1.54
CA GLY A 85 -4.84 3.50 0.13
C GLY A 85 -5.07 2.12 -0.50
N ILE A 86 -5.40 1.11 0.31
CA ILE A 86 -5.55 -0.28 -0.11
C ILE A 86 -7.03 -0.65 -0.20
N LYS A 87 -7.37 -1.36 -1.27
CA LYS A 87 -8.72 -1.83 -1.59
C LYS A 87 -8.66 -3.32 -1.86
N THR A 88 -9.68 -4.02 -1.40
CA THR A 88 -9.89 -5.44 -1.72
C THR A 88 -10.05 -5.62 -3.22
N ARG A 89 -9.66 -6.79 -3.74
CA ARG A 89 -9.77 -7.20 -5.15
C ARG A 89 -9.16 -6.19 -6.12
N THR A 90 -8.12 -5.48 -5.69
CA THR A 90 -7.48 -4.43 -6.47
C THR A 90 -6.03 -4.80 -6.79
N ARG A 91 -5.62 -4.49 -8.02
CA ARG A 91 -4.26 -4.70 -8.51
C ARG A 91 -3.39 -3.47 -8.27
N TYR A 92 -2.28 -3.66 -7.58
CA TYR A 92 -1.23 -2.68 -7.33
C TYR A 92 0.04 -3.08 -8.07
N ALA A 93 0.54 -2.18 -8.92
CA ALA A 93 1.82 -2.38 -9.56
C ALA A 93 2.92 -1.84 -8.65
N THR A 94 3.88 -2.70 -8.29
CA THR A 94 5.02 -2.37 -7.43
C THR A 94 6.33 -2.71 -8.13
N VAL A 95 7.40 -2.01 -7.79
CA VAL A 95 8.78 -2.38 -8.07
C VAL A 95 9.44 -2.73 -6.75
N VAL A 96 10.18 -3.83 -6.73
CA VAL A 96 10.93 -4.26 -5.55
C VAL A 96 12.23 -3.49 -5.51
N HIS A 97 12.54 -2.92 -4.34
CA HIS A 97 13.82 -2.30 -4.07
C HIS A 97 14.46 -2.99 -2.88
N THR A 98 15.64 -3.57 -3.07
CA THR A 98 16.41 -4.20 -2.00
C THR A 98 17.60 -3.32 -1.60
N SER A 99 17.97 -3.39 -0.32
CA SER A 99 19.22 -2.86 0.23
C SER A 99 20.01 -4.01 0.86
N ALA A 100 21.19 -3.71 1.43
CA ALA A 100 22.00 -4.72 2.11
C ALA A 100 21.27 -5.39 3.30
N ASP A 101 20.37 -4.65 3.95
CA ASP A 101 19.75 -5.07 5.22
C ASP A 101 18.23 -5.34 5.11
N SER A 102 17.57 -4.93 4.01
CA SER A 102 16.11 -5.02 3.89
C SER A 102 15.63 -4.90 2.44
N GLY A 103 14.31 -4.88 2.25
CA GLY A 103 13.67 -4.59 0.97
C GLY A 103 12.36 -3.82 1.15
N THR A 104 11.88 -3.20 0.08
CA THR A 104 10.62 -2.48 0.05
C THR A 104 9.88 -2.77 -1.25
N PHE A 105 8.56 -2.81 -1.19
CA PHE A 105 7.71 -2.84 -2.38
C PHE A 105 7.25 -1.41 -2.66
N ARG A 106 7.76 -0.79 -3.72
CA ARG A 106 7.41 0.59 -4.07
C ARG A 106 6.36 0.63 -5.16
N LEU A 107 5.23 1.27 -4.90
CA LEU A 107 4.17 1.43 -5.89
C LEU A 107 4.65 2.24 -7.10
N CYS A 108 4.26 1.80 -8.30
CA CYS A 108 4.51 2.56 -9.55
C CYS A 108 3.63 3.80 -9.67
N LYS A 109 2.46 3.78 -9.03
CA LYS A 109 1.51 4.91 -9.01
C LYS A 109 1.06 5.17 -7.60
N ARG A 110 0.92 6.45 -7.25
CA ARG A 110 0.47 6.86 -5.93
C ARG A 110 -0.94 6.31 -5.70
N VAL A 111 -1.14 5.65 -4.56
CA VAL A 111 -2.50 5.32 -4.11
C VAL A 111 -3.07 6.54 -3.41
N CYS A 112 -4.26 6.94 -3.84
CA CYS A 112 -4.99 8.02 -3.20
C CYS A 112 -5.49 7.51 -1.86
N CYS A 113 -5.05 8.13 -0.76
CA CYS A 113 -5.79 8.05 0.48
C CYS A 113 -7.15 8.71 0.23
N THR A 114 -8.24 8.14 0.75
CA THR A 114 -9.45 8.95 0.97
C THR A 114 -9.01 10.26 1.65
N THR A 115 -9.48 11.38 1.11
CA THR A 115 -9.10 12.74 1.49
C THR A 115 -9.55 13.02 2.93
N ASN A 116 -8.80 12.51 3.91
CA ASN A 116 -8.95 12.79 5.35
C ASN A 116 -7.87 13.78 5.80
N ASN A 117 -7.56 14.74 4.94
CA ASN A 117 -6.65 15.83 5.22
C ASN A 117 -7.36 16.88 6.08
N LEU A 118 -6.76 17.25 7.20
CA LEU A 118 -7.14 18.45 7.93
C LEU A 118 -6.88 19.67 7.03
N ARG A 119 -7.82 20.61 6.96
CA ARG A 119 -7.67 21.83 6.15
C ARG A 119 -6.56 22.75 6.68
N ALA A 120 -6.27 22.70 7.98
CA ALA A 120 -5.13 23.29 8.66
C ALA A 120 -4.96 22.66 10.06
N ILE A 121 -3.78 22.79 10.66
CA ILE A 121 -3.46 22.37 12.04
C ILE A 121 -2.89 23.57 12.82
N ASN A 122 -3.16 23.67 14.13
CA ASN A 122 -2.48 24.59 15.04
C ASN A 122 -1.50 23.83 15.97
N GLY A 123 -0.73 24.59 16.77
CA GLY A 123 0.21 24.04 17.76
C GLY A 123 -0.44 23.17 18.83
N ASP A 124 -1.76 23.23 18.96
CA ASP A 124 -2.56 22.44 19.90
C ASP A 124 -3.08 21.13 19.29
N GLY A 125 -2.74 20.83 18.02
CA GLY A 125 -3.12 19.59 17.35
C GLY A 125 -4.58 19.51 16.90
N THR A 126 -5.32 20.62 16.91
CA THR A 126 -6.72 20.68 16.50
C THR A 126 -6.86 21.14 15.05
N ALA A 127 -7.96 20.72 14.39
CA ALA A 127 -8.29 21.14 13.04
C ALA A 127 -8.68 22.64 13.04
N VAL A 128 -8.04 23.43 12.18
CA VAL A 128 -8.33 24.87 12.05
C VAL A 128 -9.00 25.14 10.71
N ALA A 129 -9.94 26.09 10.67
CA ALA A 129 -10.45 26.62 9.42
C ALA A 129 -9.35 27.44 8.72
N PRO A 130 -9.14 27.31 7.39
CA PRO A 130 -8.21 28.18 6.68
C PRO A 130 -8.56 29.64 6.94
N GLY A 131 -7.56 30.44 7.30
CA GLY A 131 -7.73 31.89 7.42
C GLY A 131 -8.25 32.49 6.10
N PRO A 132 -8.89 33.67 6.13
CA PRO A 132 -9.35 34.32 4.91
C PRO A 132 -8.18 34.44 3.94
N VAL A 133 -8.33 33.91 2.72
CA VAL A 133 -7.41 34.20 1.63
C VAL A 133 -7.56 35.69 1.39
N GLY A 134 -6.54 36.48 1.74
CA GLY A 134 -6.52 37.91 1.51
C GLY A 134 -6.74 38.18 0.02
N GLY A 135 -7.95 38.61 -0.32
CA GLY A 135 -8.27 39.14 -1.64
C GLY A 135 -7.68 40.54 -1.76
N ASP A 136 -6.93 40.73 -2.83
CA ASP A 136 -6.70 41.95 -3.61
C ASP A 136 -6.78 43.30 -2.86
N ALA A 137 -5.61 43.93 -2.71
CA ALA A 137 -5.43 45.39 -2.72
C ALA A 137 -4.19 45.73 -3.55
#